data_AF-A0A2S9X9B3-F1
#
_entry.id   AF-A0A2S9X9B3-F1
#
_cell.length_a   1.000
_cell.length_b   1.000
_cell.length_c   1.000
_cell.angle_alpha   90.00
_cell.angle_beta   90.00
_cell.angle_gamma   90.00
#
_symmetry.space_group_name_H-M   'P 1'
#
loop_
_entity.id
_entity.type
_entity.pdbx_description
1 polymer ?
#
loop_
_entity_poly.entity_id
_entity_poly.type
_entity_poly.pdbx_seq_one_letter_code
_entity_poly.pdbx_strand_id
1 'polypeptide(L)'
;MRRLIWAALLLAAIVVPFGAYVRLSHAGLGCPDWPGCYGRISPAHAADSISQAQAMSPQGPVSLGKAWKEMLHRYLAGSLAALIALIAWRAWRERRQRLPASLLLAVVAFQAMLGMWTVTLLLRPAIVTSHLLGGMAVLQILAWMALSPSFAPLRVPLALRRLSGWLVSALLLQLLLGGWVSSNYAALACQGFPACNGQAWPALRFDQAFHVVRGLGQAPDGSLLEFSSLVTIHWLHRLGALLVSLLVLALLARGWREPGLRRHLVCLGAAWGLQVGLGIANVMWQLPLPLAVAHNAGAALLLMAALLLRSRLHAPAAQRRGIQLPFPLPGRLSRPGEGR
;
A
#
# COMPACT_ATOMS: atom_id res chain seq x y z
N MET A 1 9.82 10.16 21.70
CA MET A 1 9.61 9.76 20.28
C MET A 1 9.29 8.28 20.07
N ARG A 2 10.17 7.32 20.42
CA ARG A 2 10.03 5.89 20.05
C ARG A 2 8.69 5.24 20.44
N ARG A 3 8.21 5.46 21.67
CA ARG A 3 6.92 4.92 22.14
C ARG A 3 5.73 5.40 21.30
N LEU A 4 5.74 6.66 20.86
CA LEU A 4 4.68 7.22 20.02
C LEU A 4 4.66 6.58 18.63
N ILE A 5 5.83 6.40 18.01
CA ILE A 5 5.92 5.77 16.69
C ILE A 5 5.41 4.33 16.76
N TRP A 6 5.76 3.57 17.81
CA TRP A 6 5.24 2.22 18.01
C TRP A 6 3.72 2.20 18.25
N ALA A 7 3.20 3.10 19.08
CA ALA A 7 1.75 3.21 19.30
C ALA A 7 1.01 3.54 17.99
N ALA A 8 1.52 4.49 17.20
CA ALA A 8 0.97 4.84 15.89
C ALA A 8 1.09 3.68 14.89
N LEU A 9 2.20 2.94 14.88
CA LEU A 9 2.39 1.77 14.02
C LEU A 9 1.39 0.66 14.35
N LEU A 10 1.19 0.36 15.64
CA LEU A 10 0.21 -0.64 16.09
C LEU A 10 -1.22 -0.21 15.72
N LEU A 11 -1.56 1.06 15.92
CA LEU A 11 -2.86 1.59 15.53
C LEU A 11 -3.05 1.56 14.01
N ALA A 12 -2.04 1.94 13.22
CA ALA A 12 -2.09 1.86 11.76
C ALA A 12 -2.27 0.41 11.26
N ALA A 13 -1.63 -0.55 11.93
CA ALA A 13 -1.79 -1.98 11.63
C ALA A 13 -3.21 -2.51 11.94
N ILE A 14 -3.99 -1.78 12.74
CA ILE A 14 -5.43 -2.05 12.97
C ILE A 14 -6.28 -1.28 11.95
N VAL A 15 -6.01 0.01 11.75
CA VAL A 15 -6.78 0.90 10.88
C VAL A 15 -6.81 0.39 9.44
N VAL A 16 -5.67 -0.02 8.88
CA VAL A 16 -5.58 -0.43 7.47
C VAL A 16 -6.45 -1.67 7.16
N PRO A 17 -6.32 -2.80 7.89
CA PRO A 17 -7.22 -3.95 7.69
C PRO A 17 -8.67 -3.64 8.06
N PHE A 18 -8.91 -2.80 9.07
CA PHE A 18 -10.28 -2.41 9.44
C PHE A 18 -10.96 -1.58 8.35
N GLY A 19 -10.22 -0.72 7.64
CA GLY A 19 -10.70 -0.02 6.44
C GLY A 19 -11.08 -1.00 5.32
N ALA A 20 -10.29 -2.05 5.10
CA ALA A 20 -10.65 -3.12 4.17
C ALA A 20 -11.93 -3.84 4.61
N TYR A 21 -12.09 -4.12 5.90
CA TYR A 21 -13.31 -4.71 6.47
C TYR A 21 -14.55 -3.81 6.25
N VAL A 22 -14.44 -2.50 6.49
CA VAL A 22 -15.54 -1.55 6.24
C VAL A 22 -15.96 -1.59 4.77
N ARG A 23 -15.00 -1.58 3.85
CA ARG A 23 -15.29 -1.65 2.41
C ARG A 23 -15.94 -2.98 2.01
N LEU A 24 -15.32 -4.10 2.39
CA LEU A 24 -15.72 -5.45 1.97
C LEU A 24 -17.01 -5.93 2.66
N SER A 25 -17.40 -5.31 3.77
CA SER A 25 -18.72 -5.50 4.38
C SER A 25 -19.77 -4.50 3.90
N HIS A 26 -19.49 -3.79 2.79
CA HIS A 26 -20.37 -2.80 2.14
C HIS A 26 -20.84 -1.68 3.07
N ALA A 27 -19.98 -1.27 4.01
CA ALA A 27 -20.28 -0.25 5.00
C ALA A 27 -19.71 1.14 4.68
N GLY A 28 -19.01 1.30 3.55
CA GLY A 28 -18.37 2.58 3.18
C GLY A 28 -19.31 3.73 2.77
N LEU A 29 -20.62 3.51 2.84
CA LEU A 29 -21.68 4.50 2.62
C LEU A 29 -22.76 4.37 3.73
N GLY A 30 -22.36 3.89 4.91
CA GLY A 30 -23.24 3.75 6.05
C GLY A 30 -23.61 5.10 6.67
N CYS A 31 -22.77 6.11 6.48
CA CYS A 31 -23.02 7.51 6.83
C CYS A 31 -22.96 8.38 5.57
N PRO A 32 -23.99 9.20 5.28
CA PRO A 32 -24.08 9.96 4.03
C PRO A 32 -23.19 11.21 4.00
N ASP A 33 -22.71 11.66 5.16
CA ASP A 33 -21.94 12.87 5.37
C ASP A 33 -20.58 12.59 6.02
N TRP A 34 -19.73 13.61 6.05
CA TRP A 34 -18.42 13.60 6.69
C TRP A 34 -18.18 14.98 7.35
N PRO A 35 -17.61 15.06 8.57
CA PRO A 35 -17.03 13.98 9.38
C PRO A 35 -18.05 13.20 10.22
N GLY A 36 -19.30 13.67 10.30
CA GLY A 36 -20.38 13.08 11.09
C GLY A 36 -21.14 11.95 10.40
N CYS A 37 -22.26 11.57 11.00
CA CYS A 37 -23.24 10.62 10.47
C CYS A 37 -24.64 11.21 10.71
N TYR A 38 -25.34 11.58 9.64
CA TYR A 38 -26.56 12.37 9.64
C TYR A 38 -26.42 13.67 10.47
N GLY A 39 -25.29 14.37 10.31
CA GLY A 39 -24.98 15.60 11.04
C GLY A 39 -24.69 15.39 12.54
N ARG A 40 -24.62 14.13 13.02
CA ARG A 40 -24.31 13.79 14.41
C ARG A 40 -22.92 13.20 14.53
N ILE A 41 -22.30 13.36 15.70
CA ILE A 41 -20.97 12.81 15.95
C ILE A 41 -20.95 11.30 16.16
N SER A 42 -22.09 10.65 16.39
CA SER A 42 -22.20 9.21 16.67
C SER A 42 -23.46 8.62 16.04
N PRO A 43 -23.42 7.39 15.48
CA PRO A 43 -24.61 6.71 14.94
C PRO A 43 -25.72 6.52 15.97
N ALA A 44 -25.40 6.43 17.28
CA ALA A 44 -26.42 6.34 18.32
C ALA A 44 -27.32 7.59 18.37
N HIS A 45 -26.74 8.78 18.24
CA HIS A 45 -27.51 10.03 18.21
C HIS A 45 -28.24 10.25 16.88
N ALA A 46 -27.91 9.47 15.85
CA ALA A 46 -28.55 9.49 14.54
C ALA A 46 -29.46 8.27 14.31
N ALA A 47 -29.75 7.49 15.36
CA ALA A 47 -30.45 6.20 15.22
C ALA A 47 -31.81 6.35 14.52
N ASP A 48 -32.58 7.39 14.85
CA ASP A 48 -33.88 7.66 14.23
C ASP A 48 -33.72 7.93 12.72
N SER A 49 -32.83 8.84 12.34
CA SER A 49 -32.56 9.16 10.93
C SER A 49 -32.03 7.96 10.14
N ILE A 50 -31.17 7.14 10.75
CA ILE A 50 -30.65 5.90 10.15
C ILE A 50 -31.79 4.89 9.97
N SER A 51 -32.66 4.71 10.98
CA SER A 51 -33.79 3.77 10.92
C SER A 51 -34.80 4.18 9.84
N GLN A 52 -35.09 5.47 9.71
CA GLN A 52 -35.96 6.02 8.65
C GLN A 52 -35.35 5.78 7.27
N ALA A 53 -34.05 6.07 7.09
CA ALA A 53 -33.36 5.83 5.82
C ALA A 53 -33.33 4.34 5.44
N GLN A 54 -33.11 3.46 6.42
CA GLN A 54 -33.13 2.01 6.21
C GLN A 54 -34.54 1.49 5.89
N ALA A 55 -35.59 2.07 6.49
CA ALA A 55 -36.97 1.70 6.19
C ALA A 55 -37.36 2.07 4.75
N MET A 56 -36.88 3.21 4.24
CA MET A 56 -37.12 3.63 2.85
C MET A 56 -36.35 2.80 1.82
N SER A 57 -35.19 2.25 2.20
CA SER A 57 -34.39 1.39 1.31
C SER A 57 -33.80 0.21 2.09
N PRO A 58 -34.58 -0.88 2.30
CA PRO A 58 -34.14 -2.02 3.12
C PRO A 58 -32.88 -2.71 2.60
N GLN A 59 -32.67 -2.72 1.28
CA GLN A 59 -31.48 -3.26 0.61
C GLN A 59 -30.41 -2.20 0.34
N GLY A 60 -30.62 -0.98 0.83
CA GLY A 60 -29.73 0.15 0.62
C GLY A 60 -28.37 0.02 1.34
N PRO A 61 -27.50 1.02 1.15
CA PRO A 61 -26.19 1.05 1.78
C PRO A 61 -26.25 1.35 3.29
N VAL A 62 -27.38 1.83 3.81
CA VAL A 62 -27.51 2.33 5.18
C VAL A 62 -28.10 1.27 6.10
N SER A 63 -27.44 1.08 7.24
CA SER A 63 -28.00 0.41 8.43
C SER A 63 -27.20 0.85 9.65
N LEU A 64 -27.76 0.69 10.85
CA LEU A 64 -27.07 1.06 12.09
C LEU A 64 -25.71 0.34 12.22
N GLY A 65 -25.66 -0.96 11.88
CA GLY A 65 -24.42 -1.73 11.90
C GLY A 65 -23.38 -1.24 10.90
N LYS A 66 -23.78 -0.83 9.69
CA LYS A 66 -22.86 -0.27 8.69
C LYS A 66 -22.34 1.12 9.11
N ALA A 67 -23.23 1.97 9.62
CA ALA A 67 -22.88 3.29 10.15
C ALA A 67 -21.84 3.21 11.29
N TRP A 68 -22.00 2.24 12.21
CA TRP A 68 -21.02 2.00 13.27
C TRP A 68 -19.65 1.56 12.76
N LYS A 69 -19.59 0.66 11.79
CA LYS A 69 -18.32 0.24 11.19
C LYS A 69 -17.58 1.43 10.58
N GLU A 70 -18.31 2.26 9.83
CA GLU A 70 -17.74 3.45 9.19
C GLU A 70 -17.26 4.48 10.22
N MET A 71 -18.08 4.84 11.20
CA MET A 71 -17.70 5.81 12.24
C MET A 71 -16.57 5.32 13.13
N LEU A 72 -16.55 4.03 13.49
CA LEU A 72 -15.44 3.45 14.24
C LEU A 72 -14.12 3.57 13.45
N HIS A 73 -14.14 3.32 12.14
CA HIS A 73 -12.96 3.51 11.30
C HIS A 73 -12.51 4.97 11.28
N ARG A 74 -13.46 5.93 11.17
CA ARG A 74 -13.17 7.37 11.22
C ARG A 74 -12.54 7.78 12.55
N TYR A 75 -13.02 7.28 13.69
CA TYR A 75 -12.41 7.59 15.00
C TYR A 75 -11.00 7.02 15.12
N LEU A 76 -10.79 5.75 14.74
CA LEU A 76 -9.46 5.14 14.78
C LEU A 76 -8.47 5.89 13.87
N ALA A 77 -8.91 6.28 12.66
CA ALA A 77 -8.11 7.08 11.74
C ALA A 77 -7.83 8.50 12.29
N GLY A 78 -8.81 9.14 12.94
CA GLY A 78 -8.65 10.42 13.60
C GLY A 78 -7.65 10.37 14.77
N SER A 79 -7.73 9.34 15.60
CA SER A 79 -6.74 9.10 16.67
C SER A 79 -5.34 8.87 16.11
N LEU A 80 -5.22 8.12 15.00
CA LEU A 80 -3.95 7.94 14.31
C LEU A 80 -3.38 9.26 13.78
N ALA A 81 -4.23 10.10 13.16
CA ALA A 81 -3.82 11.42 12.68
C ALA A 81 -3.33 12.33 13.82
N ALA A 82 -4.01 12.32 14.98
CA ALA A 82 -3.58 13.06 16.16
C ALA A 82 -2.21 12.57 16.68
N LEU A 83 -1.98 11.25 16.73
CA LEU A 83 -0.67 10.69 17.08
C LEU A 83 0.42 11.09 16.07
N ILE A 84 0.12 11.09 14.78
CA ILE A 84 1.04 11.52 13.72
C ILE A 84 1.38 13.00 13.87
N ALA A 85 0.41 13.86 14.16
CA ALA A 85 0.65 15.28 14.42
C ALA A 85 1.57 15.48 15.64
N LEU A 86 1.36 14.72 16.72
CA LEU A 86 2.22 14.75 17.90
C LEU A 86 3.65 14.26 17.58
N ILE A 87 3.79 13.22 16.77
CA ILE A 87 5.10 12.73 16.28
C ILE A 87 5.78 13.83 15.46
N ALA A 88 5.09 14.46 14.52
CA ALA A 88 5.64 15.54 13.71
C ALA A 88 6.09 16.73 14.57
N TRP A 89 5.26 17.18 15.51
CA TRP A 89 5.62 18.24 16.44
C TRP A 89 6.89 17.91 17.24
N ARG A 90 7.00 16.71 17.81
CA ARG A 90 8.21 16.27 18.52
C ARG A 90 9.42 16.15 17.59
N ALA A 91 9.25 15.66 16.36
CA ALA A 91 10.33 15.54 15.39
C ALA A 91 10.95 16.90 15.06
N TRP A 92 10.10 17.93 14.93
CA TRP A 92 10.51 19.29 14.68
C TRP A 92 11.21 19.92 15.89
N ARG A 93 10.64 19.76 17.10
CA ARG A 93 11.20 20.26 18.36
C ARG A 93 12.54 19.61 18.72
N GLU A 94 12.63 18.29 18.63
CA GLU A 94 13.82 17.49 18.95
C GLU A 94 14.86 17.48 17.80
N ARG A 95 14.54 18.12 16.66
CA ARG A 95 15.36 18.12 15.43
C ARG A 95 15.73 16.74 14.88
N ARG A 96 14.91 15.72 15.15
CA ARG A 96 15.17 14.32 14.82
C ARG A 96 14.05 13.73 13.97
N GLN A 97 14.40 13.02 12.89
CA GLN A 97 13.42 12.42 11.96
C GLN A 97 12.41 13.42 11.36
N ARG A 98 12.82 14.69 11.13
CA ARG A 98 11.95 15.74 10.57
C ARG A 98 11.34 15.37 9.22
N LEU A 99 12.17 14.96 8.27
CA LEU A 99 11.74 14.63 6.91
C LEU A 99 10.65 13.53 6.88
N PRO A 100 10.87 12.32 7.45
CA PRO A 100 9.84 11.29 7.42
C PRO A 100 8.59 11.67 8.22
N ALA A 101 8.71 12.43 9.31
CA ALA A 101 7.55 12.89 10.08
C ALA A 101 6.73 13.95 9.32
N SER A 102 7.36 14.88 8.61
CA SER A 102 6.68 15.85 7.75
C SER A 102 6.00 15.17 6.56
N LEU A 103 6.66 14.20 5.93
CA LEU A 103 6.05 13.40 4.86
C LEU A 103 4.83 12.64 5.38
N LEU A 104 4.96 11.99 6.54
CA LEU A 104 3.85 11.27 7.18
C LEU A 104 2.65 12.19 7.47
N LEU A 105 2.93 13.41 7.95
CA LEU A 105 1.89 14.42 8.19
C LEU A 105 1.20 14.85 6.89
N ALA A 106 1.95 15.11 5.83
CA ALA A 106 1.39 15.46 4.53
C ALA A 106 0.52 14.33 3.96
N VAL A 107 1.00 13.08 4.03
CA VAL A 107 0.26 11.90 3.57
C VAL A 107 -1.02 11.71 4.37
N VAL A 108 -1.00 11.85 5.70
CA VAL A 108 -2.23 11.68 6.52
C VAL A 108 -3.25 12.80 6.27
N ALA A 109 -2.80 14.03 6.03
CA ALA A 109 -3.70 15.13 5.65
C ALA A 109 -4.41 14.84 4.32
N PHE A 110 -3.64 14.41 3.30
CA PHE A 110 -4.21 14.02 2.01
C PHE A 110 -5.12 12.78 2.13
N GLN A 111 -4.79 11.84 3.02
CA GLN A 111 -5.63 10.68 3.31
C GLN A 111 -6.98 11.05 3.93
N ALA A 112 -7.04 12.08 4.78
CA ALA A 112 -8.30 12.58 5.31
C ALA A 112 -9.19 13.13 4.17
N MET A 113 -8.60 13.87 3.22
CA MET A 113 -9.32 14.36 2.03
C MET A 113 -9.83 13.20 1.15
N LEU A 114 -8.97 12.21 0.88
CA LEU A 114 -9.36 11.02 0.13
C LEU A 114 -10.49 10.26 0.85
N GLY A 115 -10.41 10.11 2.18
CA GLY A 115 -11.44 9.48 3.00
C GLY A 115 -12.79 10.19 2.88
N MET A 116 -12.81 11.52 2.99
CA MET A 116 -14.01 12.32 2.73
C MET A 116 -14.57 12.07 1.32
N TRP A 117 -13.71 12.10 0.30
CA TRP A 117 -14.13 11.84 -1.09
C TRP A 117 -14.61 10.42 -1.36
N THR A 118 -14.20 9.42 -0.57
CA THR A 118 -14.78 8.07 -0.72
C THR A 118 -16.28 8.07 -0.46
N VAL A 119 -16.76 8.93 0.44
CA VAL A 119 -18.18 9.07 0.77
C VAL A 119 -18.85 10.06 -0.19
N THR A 120 -18.30 11.27 -0.34
CA THR A 120 -18.95 12.34 -1.13
C THR A 120 -18.91 12.10 -2.64
N LEU A 121 -17.98 11.27 -3.13
CA LEU A 121 -17.91 10.82 -4.52
C LEU A 121 -18.33 9.35 -4.68
N LEU A 122 -19.18 8.83 -3.79
CA LEU A 122 -19.87 7.54 -3.93
C LEU A 122 -18.94 6.39 -4.34
N LEU A 123 -17.82 6.25 -3.63
CA LEU A 123 -16.87 5.16 -3.76
C LEU A 123 -16.23 5.01 -5.16
N ARG A 124 -16.07 6.11 -5.92
CA ARG A 124 -15.34 6.11 -7.21
C ARG A 124 -14.04 5.29 -7.14
N PRO A 125 -13.81 4.33 -8.06
CA PRO A 125 -12.71 3.36 -7.94
C PRO A 125 -11.32 3.98 -7.74
N ALA A 126 -11.02 5.07 -8.46
CA ALA A 126 -9.75 5.78 -8.34
C ALA A 126 -9.51 6.39 -6.97
N ILE A 127 -10.54 6.97 -6.34
CA ILE A 127 -10.44 7.58 -5.01
C ILE A 127 -10.24 6.50 -3.95
N VAL A 128 -11.01 5.42 -4.02
CA VAL A 128 -10.90 4.30 -3.06
C VAL A 128 -9.54 3.61 -3.17
N THR A 129 -9.07 3.38 -4.38
CA THR A 129 -7.74 2.79 -4.62
C THR A 129 -6.64 3.71 -4.10
N SER A 130 -6.74 5.03 -4.37
CA SER A 130 -5.80 6.03 -3.84
C SER A 130 -5.82 6.10 -2.32
N HIS A 131 -7.01 6.01 -1.71
CA HIS A 131 -7.18 5.96 -0.27
C HIS A 131 -6.44 4.76 0.32
N LEU A 132 -6.66 3.55 -0.22
CA LEU A 132 -5.92 2.35 0.18
C LEU A 132 -4.40 2.51 0.07
N LEU A 133 -3.91 3.02 -1.07
CA LEU A 133 -2.47 3.19 -1.29
C LEU A 133 -1.82 4.17 -0.30
N GLY A 134 -2.48 5.28 0.03
CA GLY A 134 -1.93 6.19 1.02
C GLY A 134 -2.07 5.67 2.46
N GLY A 135 -3.11 4.89 2.79
CA GLY A 135 -3.20 4.16 4.07
C GLY A 135 -2.04 3.16 4.23
N MET A 136 -1.72 2.42 3.16
CA MET A 136 -0.53 1.57 3.10
C MET A 136 0.74 2.41 3.30
N ALA A 137 0.87 3.55 2.62
CA ALA A 137 2.04 4.43 2.75
C ALA A 137 2.23 4.95 4.19
N VAL A 138 1.17 5.36 4.89
CA VAL A 138 1.21 5.74 6.31
C VAL A 138 1.82 4.62 7.15
N LEU A 139 1.31 3.40 6.98
CA LEU A 139 1.82 2.22 7.70
C LEU A 139 3.29 1.94 7.37
N GLN A 140 3.69 2.01 6.09
CA GLN A 140 5.06 1.74 5.67
C GLN A 140 6.04 2.80 6.20
N ILE A 141 5.67 4.08 6.22
CA ILE A 141 6.50 5.16 6.77
C ILE A 141 6.68 4.97 8.28
N LEU A 142 5.60 4.67 9.02
CA LEU A 142 5.66 4.37 10.45
C LEU A 142 6.54 3.16 10.75
N ALA A 143 6.38 2.08 9.99
CA ALA A 143 7.20 0.87 10.11
C ALA A 143 8.68 1.18 9.86
N TRP A 144 8.98 1.96 8.80
CA TRP A 144 10.34 2.39 8.51
C TRP A 144 10.93 3.23 9.65
N MET A 145 10.17 4.20 10.19
CA MET A 145 10.63 5.05 11.31
C MET A 145 10.89 4.24 12.59
N ALA A 146 10.08 3.20 12.83
CA ALA A 146 10.19 2.34 14.01
C ALA A 146 11.35 1.35 13.93
N LEU A 147 11.53 0.72 12.76
CA LEU A 147 12.37 -0.48 12.60
C LEU A 147 13.71 -0.21 11.94
N SER A 148 13.74 0.63 10.89
CA SER A 148 14.97 0.87 10.10
C SER A 148 16.16 1.39 10.91
N PRO A 149 16.02 2.22 11.97
CA PRO A 149 17.17 2.69 12.73
C PRO A 149 17.91 1.58 13.49
N SER A 150 17.28 0.42 13.69
CA SER A 150 17.88 -0.73 14.39
C SER A 150 18.67 -1.64 13.45
N PHE A 151 18.66 -1.36 12.15
CA PHE A 151 19.23 -2.24 11.14
C PHE A 151 20.59 -1.72 10.66
N ALA A 152 21.64 -2.52 10.88
CA ALA A 152 22.96 -2.22 10.32
C ALA A 152 22.94 -2.29 8.78
N PRO A 153 23.63 -1.39 8.07
CA PRO A 153 23.74 -1.43 6.62
C PRO A 153 24.53 -2.66 6.16
N LEU A 154 24.10 -3.27 5.05
CA LEU A 154 24.78 -4.39 4.40
C LEU A 154 25.23 -4.00 3.00
N ARG A 155 26.51 -4.21 2.70
CA ARG A 155 27.06 -4.04 1.35
C ARG A 155 26.77 -5.28 0.53
N VAL A 156 26.10 -5.12 -0.59
CA VAL A 156 25.70 -6.23 -1.47
C VAL A 156 25.97 -5.88 -2.94
N PRO A 157 26.11 -6.88 -3.84
CA PRO A 157 26.24 -6.61 -5.26
C PRO A 157 25.14 -5.69 -5.80
N LEU A 158 25.50 -4.79 -6.73
CA LEU A 158 24.55 -3.83 -7.31
C LEU A 158 23.33 -4.52 -7.93
N ALA A 159 23.52 -5.70 -8.52
CA ALA A 159 22.46 -6.53 -9.07
C ALA A 159 21.40 -6.89 -8.02
N LEU A 160 21.79 -7.26 -6.80
CA LEU A 160 20.87 -7.60 -5.72
C LEU A 160 20.09 -6.37 -5.22
N ARG A 161 20.78 -5.23 -5.11
CA ARG A 161 20.15 -3.94 -4.76
C ARG A 161 19.13 -3.51 -5.82
N ARG A 162 19.46 -3.67 -7.11
CA ARG A 162 18.54 -3.39 -8.23
C ARG A 162 17.34 -4.35 -8.21
N LEU A 163 17.58 -5.65 -8.01
CA LEU A 163 16.52 -6.66 -7.91
C LEU A 163 15.53 -6.36 -6.78
N SER A 164 16.03 -5.96 -5.60
CA SER A 164 15.18 -5.51 -4.49
C SER A 164 14.39 -4.24 -4.84
N GLY A 165 14.96 -3.32 -5.62
CA GLY A 165 14.24 -2.16 -6.16
C GLY A 165 13.11 -2.56 -7.12
N TRP A 166 13.39 -3.45 -8.07
CA TRP A 166 12.37 -4.00 -8.99
C TRP A 166 11.25 -4.71 -8.24
N LEU A 167 11.57 -5.47 -7.20
CA LEU A 167 10.57 -6.12 -6.35
C LEU A 167 9.65 -5.08 -5.67
N VAL A 168 10.21 -4.01 -5.09
CA VAL A 168 9.40 -2.96 -4.46
C VAL A 168 8.50 -2.29 -5.50
N SER A 169 9.02 -1.94 -6.68
CA SER A 169 8.20 -1.36 -7.76
C SER A 169 7.08 -2.30 -8.21
N ALA A 170 7.37 -3.58 -8.38
CA ALA A 170 6.37 -4.59 -8.74
C ALA A 170 5.31 -4.78 -7.64
N LEU A 171 5.70 -4.75 -6.36
CA LEU A 171 4.76 -4.79 -5.24
C LEU A 171 3.85 -3.56 -5.21
N LEU A 172 4.37 -2.36 -5.48
CA LEU A 172 3.55 -1.14 -5.55
C LEU A 172 2.52 -1.22 -6.68
N LEU A 173 2.94 -1.72 -7.86
CA LEU A 173 2.03 -2.00 -8.96
C LEU A 173 1.00 -3.07 -8.58
N GLN A 174 1.42 -4.12 -7.88
CA GLN A 174 0.51 -5.19 -7.43
C GLN A 174 -0.51 -4.70 -6.41
N LEU A 175 -0.13 -3.79 -5.51
CA LEU A 175 -1.04 -3.13 -4.58
C LEU A 175 -2.04 -2.25 -5.34
N LEU A 176 -1.60 -1.51 -6.36
CA LEU A 176 -2.48 -0.73 -7.23
C LEU A 176 -3.49 -1.66 -7.94
N LEU A 177 -3.03 -2.74 -8.57
CA LEU A 177 -3.89 -3.72 -9.24
C LEU A 177 -4.87 -4.38 -8.26
N GLY A 178 -4.42 -4.76 -7.06
CA GLY A 178 -5.29 -5.35 -6.03
C GLY A 178 -6.32 -4.37 -5.48
N GLY A 179 -5.93 -3.11 -5.27
CA GLY A 179 -6.84 -2.03 -4.92
C GLY A 179 -7.86 -1.76 -6.03
N TRP A 180 -7.44 -1.86 -7.29
CA TRP A 180 -8.31 -1.74 -8.45
C TRP A 180 -9.31 -2.90 -8.56
N VAL A 181 -8.89 -4.14 -8.27
CA VAL A 181 -9.79 -5.31 -8.18
C VAL A 181 -10.85 -5.08 -7.11
N SER A 182 -10.45 -4.68 -5.90
CA SER A 182 -11.36 -4.46 -4.77
C SER A 182 -12.32 -3.31 -5.03
N SER A 183 -11.83 -2.19 -5.56
CA SER A 183 -12.63 -0.99 -5.79
C SER A 183 -13.65 -1.13 -6.92
N ASN A 184 -13.42 -2.07 -7.84
CA ASN A 184 -14.33 -2.43 -8.94
C ASN A 184 -15.16 -3.70 -8.68
N TYR A 185 -15.09 -4.29 -7.48
CA TYR A 185 -15.76 -5.56 -7.17
C TYR A 185 -15.42 -6.70 -8.15
N ALA A 186 -14.21 -6.70 -8.72
CA ALA A 186 -13.77 -7.69 -9.71
C ALA A 186 -13.22 -9.00 -9.09
N ALA A 187 -13.20 -9.10 -7.76
CA ALA A 187 -12.55 -10.18 -7.03
C ALA A 187 -13.10 -11.58 -7.35
N LEU A 188 -14.35 -11.70 -7.82
CA LEU A 188 -14.97 -12.96 -8.20
C LEU A 188 -15.15 -13.12 -9.72
N ALA A 189 -14.61 -12.19 -10.53
CA ALA A 189 -14.75 -12.23 -12.00
C ALA A 189 -14.01 -13.42 -12.65
N CYS A 190 -12.92 -13.88 -12.04
CA CYS A 190 -12.20 -15.09 -12.43
C CYS A 190 -12.37 -16.16 -11.35
N GLN A 191 -13.02 -17.25 -11.72
CA GLN A 191 -13.18 -18.45 -10.90
C GLN A 191 -12.14 -19.51 -11.25
N GLY A 192 -11.76 -20.32 -10.26
CA GLY A 192 -10.69 -21.31 -10.38
C GLY A 192 -9.28 -20.71 -10.34
N PHE A 193 -8.29 -21.58 -10.18
CA PHE A 193 -6.87 -21.28 -10.17
C PHE A 193 -6.09 -22.50 -10.67
N PRO A 194 -5.07 -22.36 -11.56
CA PRO A 194 -4.50 -21.11 -12.07
C PRO A 194 -5.30 -20.47 -13.21
N ALA A 195 -6.16 -21.23 -13.90
CA ALA A 195 -7.01 -20.72 -14.98
C ALA A 195 -8.07 -19.71 -14.48
N CYS A 196 -8.63 -18.93 -15.40
CA CYS A 196 -9.77 -18.04 -15.15
C CYS A 196 -10.98 -18.55 -15.95
N ASN A 197 -12.03 -19.00 -15.25
CA ASN A 197 -13.28 -19.50 -15.87
C ASN A 197 -13.03 -20.62 -16.91
N GLY A 198 -12.12 -21.54 -16.59
CA GLY A 198 -11.73 -22.66 -17.48
C GLY A 198 -10.72 -22.30 -18.58
N GLN A 199 -10.33 -21.03 -18.71
CA GLN A 199 -9.38 -20.56 -19.74
C GLN A 199 -8.03 -20.21 -19.11
N ALA A 200 -6.94 -20.73 -19.69
CA ALA A 200 -5.58 -20.37 -19.27
C ALA A 200 -5.21 -18.93 -19.69
N TRP A 201 -5.89 -18.40 -20.71
CA TRP A 201 -5.78 -17.02 -21.15
C TRP A 201 -7.18 -16.53 -21.58
N PRO A 202 -7.89 -15.79 -20.73
CA PRO A 202 -9.24 -15.34 -21.06
C PRO A 202 -9.24 -14.23 -22.11
N ALA A 203 -10.38 -14.01 -22.77
CA ALA A 203 -10.56 -12.86 -23.65
C ALA A 203 -10.45 -11.55 -22.85
N LEU A 204 -9.44 -10.73 -23.15
CA LEU A 204 -9.14 -9.49 -22.43
C LEU A 204 -9.71 -8.27 -23.17
N ARG A 205 -10.27 -7.36 -22.37
CA ARG A 205 -10.89 -6.09 -22.79
C ARG A 205 -10.28 -4.96 -21.96
N PHE A 206 -9.42 -4.16 -22.58
CA PHE A 206 -8.68 -3.07 -21.92
C PHE A 206 -9.36 -1.71 -22.03
N ASP A 207 -10.25 -1.57 -23.02
CA ASP A 207 -10.99 -0.37 -23.40
C ASP A 207 -11.78 0.24 -22.25
N GLN A 208 -12.27 -0.56 -21.29
CA GLN A 208 -13.01 -0.04 -20.13
C GLN A 208 -12.37 -0.42 -18.79
N ALA A 209 -11.49 -1.43 -18.77
CA ALA A 209 -10.92 -2.00 -17.56
C ALA A 209 -10.13 -1.00 -16.69
N PHE A 210 -9.41 -0.05 -17.31
CA PHE A 210 -8.51 0.88 -16.60
C PHE A 210 -8.84 2.36 -16.81
N HIS A 211 -10.07 2.68 -17.20
CA HIS A 211 -10.52 4.07 -17.19
C HIS A 211 -10.60 4.59 -15.75
N VAL A 212 -9.80 5.62 -15.47
CA VAL A 212 -9.58 6.15 -14.11
C VAL A 212 -10.71 7.05 -13.65
N VAL A 213 -11.24 7.88 -14.54
CA VAL A 213 -12.26 8.89 -14.23
C VAL A 213 -13.63 8.37 -14.63
N ARG A 214 -14.26 7.59 -13.75
CA ARG A 214 -15.62 7.07 -13.93
C ARG A 214 -16.32 6.77 -12.61
N GLY A 215 -17.64 6.65 -12.66
CA GLY A 215 -18.46 6.16 -11.55
C GLY A 215 -18.22 4.67 -11.27
N LEU A 216 -18.62 4.23 -10.08
CA LEU A 216 -18.59 2.81 -9.73
C LEU A 216 -19.55 2.02 -10.62
N GLY A 217 -19.09 0.92 -11.21
CA GLY A 217 -19.90 0.06 -12.08
C GLY A 217 -20.22 0.64 -13.46
N GLN A 218 -19.72 1.84 -13.79
CA GLN A 218 -19.96 2.52 -15.06
C GLN A 218 -18.74 2.43 -15.98
N ALA A 219 -18.98 2.39 -17.28
CA ALA A 219 -18.02 2.62 -18.36
C ALA A 219 -17.84 4.14 -18.61
N PRO A 220 -16.88 4.56 -19.47
CA PRO A 220 -16.59 5.98 -19.71
C PRO A 220 -17.75 6.80 -20.29
N ASP A 221 -18.60 6.15 -21.07
CA ASP A 221 -19.82 6.71 -21.67
C ASP A 221 -21.03 6.69 -20.72
N GLY A 222 -20.86 6.20 -19.49
CA GLY A 222 -21.92 6.05 -18.50
C GLY A 222 -22.72 4.74 -18.60
N SER A 223 -22.44 3.89 -19.60
CA SER A 223 -23.04 2.55 -19.69
C SER A 223 -22.54 1.62 -18.56
N LEU A 224 -23.15 0.45 -18.40
CA LEU A 224 -22.69 -0.51 -17.39
C LEU A 224 -21.37 -1.15 -17.79
N LEU A 225 -20.45 -1.26 -16.84
CA LEU A 225 -19.15 -1.88 -17.07
C LEU A 225 -19.32 -3.36 -17.43
N GLU A 226 -18.79 -3.75 -18.58
CA GLU A 226 -18.92 -5.13 -19.04
C GLU A 226 -18.14 -6.12 -18.16
N PHE A 227 -18.68 -7.34 -18.01
CA PHE A 227 -18.07 -8.41 -17.23
C PHE A 227 -16.66 -8.78 -17.73
N SER A 228 -16.44 -8.75 -19.04
CA SER A 228 -15.13 -8.98 -19.67
C SER A 228 -14.05 -8.00 -19.16
N SER A 229 -14.43 -6.76 -18.83
CA SER A 229 -13.52 -5.78 -18.24
C SER A 229 -13.14 -6.14 -16.80
N LEU A 230 -14.09 -6.68 -16.02
CA LEU A 230 -13.82 -7.19 -14.67
C LEU A 230 -12.87 -8.40 -14.71
N VAL A 231 -13.04 -9.28 -15.70
CA VAL A 231 -12.12 -10.39 -15.97
C VAL A 231 -10.71 -9.86 -16.26
N THR A 232 -10.56 -8.86 -17.13
CA THR A 232 -9.26 -8.22 -17.41
C THR A 232 -8.59 -7.69 -16.14
N ILE A 233 -9.33 -6.97 -15.30
CA ILE A 233 -8.82 -6.39 -14.05
C ILE A 233 -8.29 -7.48 -13.11
N HIS A 234 -9.07 -8.53 -12.89
CA HIS A 234 -8.66 -9.64 -12.02
C HIS A 234 -7.49 -10.43 -12.65
N TRP A 235 -7.54 -10.73 -13.94
CA TRP A 235 -6.48 -11.47 -14.62
C TRP A 235 -5.13 -10.76 -14.53
N LEU A 236 -5.08 -9.45 -14.74
CA LEU A 236 -3.85 -8.68 -14.61
C LEU A 236 -3.31 -8.65 -13.18
N HIS A 237 -4.17 -8.63 -12.17
CA HIS A 237 -3.73 -8.80 -10.78
C HIS A 237 -3.07 -10.16 -10.55
N ARG A 238 -3.56 -11.25 -11.18
CA ARG A 238 -2.92 -12.58 -11.11
C ARG A 238 -1.56 -12.60 -11.82
N LEU A 239 -1.46 -11.99 -13.00
CA LEU A 239 -0.19 -11.87 -13.74
C LEU A 239 0.84 -11.02 -12.97
N GLY A 240 0.40 -9.93 -12.33
CA GLY A 240 1.25 -9.14 -11.44
C GLY A 240 1.74 -9.93 -10.22
N ALA A 241 0.89 -10.78 -9.63
CA ALA A 241 1.28 -11.68 -8.55
C ALA A 241 2.34 -12.70 -8.99
N LEU A 242 2.25 -13.21 -10.22
CA LEU A 242 3.26 -14.09 -10.81
C LEU A 242 4.60 -13.36 -10.97
N LEU A 243 4.60 -12.15 -11.53
CA LEU A 243 5.81 -11.32 -11.64
C LEU A 243 6.47 -11.08 -10.27
N VAL A 244 5.68 -10.67 -9.28
CA VAL A 244 6.17 -10.49 -7.90
C VAL A 244 6.78 -11.79 -7.36
N SER A 245 6.12 -12.93 -7.58
CA SER A 245 6.60 -14.23 -7.13
C SER A 245 7.95 -14.60 -7.76
N LEU A 246 8.11 -14.38 -9.07
CA LEU A 246 9.38 -14.59 -9.76
C LEU A 246 10.50 -13.70 -9.20
N LEU A 247 10.20 -12.43 -8.90
CA LEU A 247 11.16 -11.49 -8.30
C LEU A 247 11.54 -11.88 -6.87
N VAL A 248 10.57 -12.32 -6.05
CA VAL A 248 10.84 -12.85 -4.70
C VAL A 248 11.74 -14.07 -4.77
N LEU A 249 11.39 -15.08 -5.59
CA LEU A 249 12.19 -16.29 -5.75
C LEU A 249 13.61 -15.98 -6.23
N ALA A 250 13.76 -15.07 -7.20
CA ALA A 250 15.07 -14.61 -7.66
C ALA A 250 15.88 -13.93 -6.54
N LEU A 251 15.22 -13.15 -5.67
CA LEU A 251 15.85 -12.47 -4.55
C LEU A 251 16.24 -13.45 -3.43
N LEU A 252 15.39 -14.43 -3.14
CA LEU A 252 15.69 -15.53 -2.22
C LEU A 252 16.92 -16.31 -2.71
N ALA A 253 16.92 -16.76 -3.96
CA ALA A 253 18.00 -17.57 -4.53
C ALA A 253 19.35 -16.82 -4.58
N ARG A 254 19.35 -15.54 -5.01
CA ARG A 254 20.59 -14.74 -5.08
C ARG A 254 21.04 -14.24 -3.71
N GLY A 255 20.10 -13.80 -2.89
CA GLY A 255 20.37 -13.22 -1.56
C GLY A 255 20.76 -14.26 -0.51
N TRP A 256 20.42 -15.54 -0.68
CA TRP A 256 20.75 -16.58 0.31
C TRP A 256 22.26 -16.76 0.55
N ARG A 257 23.06 -16.40 -0.46
CA ARG A 257 24.52 -16.37 -0.41
C ARG A 257 25.06 -15.34 0.58
N GLU A 258 24.26 -14.35 0.96
CA GLU A 258 24.61 -13.30 1.93
C GLU A 258 24.09 -13.65 3.33
N PRO A 259 24.93 -14.08 4.29
CA PRO A 259 24.47 -14.51 5.61
C PRO A 259 23.69 -13.43 6.36
N GLY A 260 24.09 -12.16 6.20
CA GLY A 260 23.43 -11.01 6.82
C GLY A 260 21.99 -10.75 6.34
N LEU A 261 21.57 -11.36 5.22
CA LEU A 261 20.21 -11.23 4.67
C LEU A 261 19.28 -12.38 5.05
N ARG A 262 19.79 -13.54 5.46
CA ARG A 262 19.00 -14.78 5.62
C ARG A 262 17.73 -14.59 6.45
N ARG A 263 17.82 -13.92 7.61
CA ARG A 263 16.65 -13.65 8.46
C ARG A 263 15.58 -12.81 7.73
N HIS A 264 15.99 -11.80 6.96
CA HIS A 264 15.06 -10.96 6.22
C HIS A 264 14.45 -11.70 5.03
N LEU A 265 15.24 -12.56 4.36
CA LEU A 265 14.78 -13.41 3.28
C LEU A 265 13.76 -14.45 3.78
N VAL A 266 13.97 -15.03 4.96
CA VAL A 266 12.98 -15.92 5.60
C VAL A 266 11.69 -15.16 5.88
N CYS A 267 11.75 -13.97 6.50
CA CYS A 267 10.55 -13.16 6.73
C CYS A 267 9.84 -12.78 5.42
N LEU A 268 10.59 -12.39 4.39
CA LEU A 268 10.04 -12.06 3.07
C LEU A 268 9.37 -13.27 2.41
N GLY A 269 10.04 -14.43 2.44
CA GLY A 269 9.52 -15.68 1.88
C GLY A 269 8.27 -16.16 2.60
N ALA A 270 8.23 -16.07 3.94
CA ALA A 270 7.06 -16.40 4.74
C ALA A 270 5.88 -15.45 4.44
N ALA A 271 6.13 -14.13 4.40
CA ALA A 271 5.10 -13.15 4.06
C ALA A 271 4.57 -13.34 2.63
N TRP A 272 5.45 -13.69 1.68
CA TRP A 272 5.07 -13.99 0.30
C TRP A 272 4.23 -15.26 0.20
N GLY A 273 4.67 -16.36 0.83
CA GLY A 273 3.93 -17.62 0.85
C GLY A 273 2.55 -17.46 1.46
N LEU A 274 2.45 -16.76 2.59
CA LEU A 274 1.17 -16.39 3.19
C LEU A 274 0.30 -15.57 2.23
N GLN A 275 0.86 -14.56 1.57
CA GLN A 275 0.10 -13.68 0.68
C GLN A 275 -0.45 -14.42 -0.54
N VAL A 276 0.34 -15.30 -1.15
CA VAL A 276 -0.08 -16.15 -2.28
C VAL A 276 -1.16 -17.13 -1.81
N GLY A 277 -0.96 -17.80 -0.66
CA GLY A 277 -1.94 -18.70 -0.08
C GLY A 277 -3.29 -18.02 0.18
N LEU A 278 -3.27 -16.84 0.80
CA LEU A 278 -4.47 -16.03 1.03
C LEU A 278 -5.15 -15.58 -0.27
N GLY A 279 -4.38 -15.24 -1.30
CA GLY A 279 -4.90 -14.88 -2.61
C GLY A 279 -5.63 -16.05 -3.29
N ILE A 280 -5.01 -17.23 -3.30
CA ILE A 280 -5.61 -18.46 -3.83
C ILE A 280 -6.86 -18.82 -3.03
N ALA A 281 -6.78 -18.80 -1.69
CA ALA A 281 -7.91 -19.13 -0.82
C ALA A 281 -9.12 -18.21 -1.03
N ASN A 282 -8.89 -16.91 -1.26
CA ASN A 282 -9.97 -15.97 -1.60
C ASN A 282 -10.71 -16.36 -2.89
N VAL A 283 -10.01 -16.86 -3.91
CA VAL A 283 -10.65 -17.30 -5.14
C VAL A 283 -11.36 -18.64 -4.93
N MET A 284 -10.68 -19.62 -4.35
CA MET A 284 -11.18 -20.98 -4.21
C MET A 284 -12.39 -21.09 -3.26
N TRP A 285 -12.49 -20.18 -2.29
CA TRP A 285 -13.59 -20.17 -1.31
C TRP A 285 -14.55 -18.99 -1.45
N GLN A 286 -14.64 -18.39 -2.65
CA GLN A 286 -15.64 -17.36 -2.96
C GLN A 286 -15.58 -16.10 -2.06
N LEU A 287 -14.36 -15.59 -1.85
CA LEU A 287 -14.03 -14.36 -1.14
C LEU A 287 -14.61 -14.28 0.30
N PRO A 288 -14.26 -15.19 1.22
CA PRO A 288 -14.67 -15.07 2.61
C PRO A 288 -14.10 -13.77 3.21
N LEU A 289 -14.95 -12.98 3.87
CA LEU A 289 -14.58 -11.67 4.40
C LEU A 289 -13.29 -11.70 5.27
N PRO A 290 -13.10 -12.66 6.20
CA PRO A 290 -11.87 -12.73 6.99
C PRO A 290 -10.61 -12.94 6.12
N LEU A 291 -10.70 -13.74 5.06
CA LEU A 291 -9.57 -14.01 4.17
C LEU A 291 -9.25 -12.83 3.26
N ALA A 292 -10.26 -12.09 2.82
CA ALA A 292 -10.07 -10.89 2.03
C ALA A 292 -9.40 -9.77 2.87
N VAL A 293 -9.83 -9.62 4.13
CA VAL A 293 -9.18 -8.71 5.09
C VAL A 293 -7.75 -9.17 5.41
N ALA A 294 -7.55 -10.47 5.66
CA ALA A 294 -6.23 -11.03 5.92
C ALA A 294 -5.29 -10.85 4.71
N HIS A 295 -5.78 -11.00 3.48
CA HIS A 295 -5.00 -10.78 2.27
C HIS A 295 -4.56 -9.31 2.12
N ASN A 296 -5.39 -8.36 2.57
CA ASN A 296 -5.00 -6.95 2.62
C ASN A 296 -3.90 -6.70 3.66
N ALA A 297 -4.04 -7.27 4.86
CA ALA A 297 -3.02 -7.20 5.91
C ALA A 297 -1.70 -7.89 5.48
N GLY A 298 -1.78 -9.05 4.82
CA GLY A 298 -0.65 -9.77 4.29
C GLY A 298 0.12 -9.00 3.22
N ALA A 299 -0.59 -8.27 2.34
CA ALA A 299 0.05 -7.37 1.37
C ALA A 299 0.85 -6.26 2.06
N ALA A 300 0.30 -5.69 3.14
CA ALA A 300 0.98 -4.70 3.95
C ALA A 300 2.27 -5.24 4.60
N LEU A 301 2.21 -6.47 5.13
CA LEU A 301 3.37 -7.16 5.72
C LEU A 301 4.44 -7.51 4.68
N LEU A 302 4.03 -7.99 3.51
CA LEU A 302 4.94 -8.31 2.40
C LEU A 302 5.68 -7.07 1.91
N LEU A 303 4.97 -5.95 1.70
CA LEU A 303 5.58 -4.68 1.33
C LEU A 303 6.52 -4.17 2.44
N MET A 304 6.13 -4.28 3.70
CA MET A 304 6.97 -3.90 4.84
C MET A 304 8.27 -4.72 4.87
N ALA A 305 8.19 -6.04 4.74
CA ALA A 305 9.37 -6.91 4.68
C ALA A 305 10.30 -6.52 3.52
N ALA A 306 9.75 -6.24 2.34
CA ALA A 306 10.52 -5.83 1.17
C ALA A 306 11.21 -4.46 1.34
N LEU A 307 10.50 -3.47 1.89
CA LEU A 307 11.03 -2.12 2.13
C LEU A 307 12.11 -2.11 3.22
N LEU A 308 11.90 -2.84 4.31
CA LEU A 308 12.89 -2.98 5.39
C LEU A 308 14.13 -3.73 4.93
N LEU A 309 13.97 -4.78 4.11
CA LEU A 309 15.10 -5.43 3.44
C LEU A 309 15.85 -4.41 2.57
N ARG A 310 15.13 -3.70 1.69
CA ARG A 310 15.69 -2.71 0.76
C ARG A 310 16.46 -1.60 1.47
N SER A 311 15.97 -1.13 2.62
CA SER A 311 16.62 -0.05 3.39
C SER A 311 17.97 -0.45 3.97
N ARG A 312 18.24 -1.76 4.12
CA ARG A 312 19.56 -2.25 4.55
C ARG A 312 20.57 -2.37 3.42
N LEU A 313 20.14 -2.41 2.16
CA LEU A 313 21.01 -2.72 1.03
C LEU A 313 21.74 -1.46 0.51
N HIS A 314 23.05 -1.44 0.72
CA HIS A 314 23.96 -0.45 0.17
C HIS A 314 24.81 -1.07 -0.95
N ALA A 315 25.02 -0.32 -2.03
CA ALA A 315 26.01 -0.71 -3.03
C ALA A 315 27.42 -0.43 -2.46
N PRO A 316 28.44 -1.22 -2.82
CA PRO A 316 29.83 -0.84 -2.59
C PRO A 316 30.04 0.54 -3.20
N ALA A 317 30.79 1.41 -2.52
CA ALA A 317 31.25 2.63 -3.15
C ALA A 317 31.95 2.22 -4.46
N ALA A 318 31.60 2.87 -5.58
CA ALA A 318 32.42 2.73 -6.76
C ALA A 318 33.84 3.11 -6.31
N GLN A 319 34.74 2.14 -6.30
CA GLN A 319 36.15 2.42 -6.15
C GLN A 319 36.42 3.40 -7.29
N ARG A 320 36.58 4.69 -6.97
CA ARG A 320 37.14 5.63 -7.93
C ARG A 320 38.47 4.96 -8.26
N ARG A 321 38.55 4.28 -9.40
CA ARG A 321 39.83 3.95 -9.99
C ARG A 321 40.45 5.31 -10.17
N GLY A 322 41.29 5.71 -9.20
CA GLY A 322 42.23 6.78 -9.44
C GLY A 322 42.92 6.34 -10.71
N ILE A 323 42.68 7.06 -11.80
CA ILE A 323 43.52 6.95 -12.96
C ILE A 323 44.88 7.39 -12.40
N GLN A 324 45.70 6.43 -12.01
CA GLN A 324 47.13 6.66 -11.87
C GLN A 324 47.57 7.03 -13.29
N LEU A 325 47.63 8.33 -13.56
CA LEU A 325 48.25 8.84 -14.76
C LEU A 325 49.67 8.25 -14.77
N PRO A 326 50.09 7.54 -15.84
CA PRO A 326 51.41 6.90 -15.88
C PRO A 326 52.57 7.90 -15.91
N PHE A 327 52.26 9.20 -16.00
CA PHE A 327 53.26 10.24 -16.19
C PHE A 327 53.46 11.05 -14.91
N PRO A 328 54.71 11.17 -14.40
CA PRO A 328 55.02 12.23 -13.48
C PRO A 328 54.73 13.55 -14.19
N LEU A 329 53.91 14.41 -13.57
CA LEU A 329 53.77 15.79 -14.01
C LEU A 329 55.17 16.40 -14.05
N PRO A 330 55.62 16.96 -15.20
CA PRO A 330 56.91 17.63 -15.26
C PRO A 330 56.94 18.71 -14.19
N GLY A 331 57.99 18.69 -13.37
CA GLY A 331 58.23 19.68 -12.34
C GLY A 331 58.10 21.09 -12.91
N ARG A 332 57.53 22.00 -12.10
CA ARG A 332 57.51 23.44 -12.38
C ARG A 332 58.87 23.86 -12.92
N LEU A 333 58.89 24.30 -14.18
CA LEU A 333 59.98 25.08 -14.74
C LEU A 333 60.19 26.29 -13.82
N SER A 334 61.34 26.32 -13.16
CA SER A 334 61.90 27.50 -12.53
C SER A 334 61.96 28.61 -13.58
N ARG A 335 61.28 29.73 -13.32
CA ARG A 335 61.41 30.93 -14.14
C ARG A 335 62.84 31.46 -14.02
N PRO A 336 63.58 31.64 -15.13
CA PRO A 336 64.83 32.38 -15.09
C PRO A 336 64.52 33.89 -15.19
N GLY A 337 65.07 34.65 -14.26
CA GLY A 337 65.22 36.10 -14.39
C GLY A 337 64.27 36.94 -13.56
N GLU A 338 64.69 37.25 -12.33
CA GLU A 338 64.51 38.57 -11.72
C GLU A 338 65.64 38.74 -10.71
N GLY A 339 66.77 39.19 -11.24
CA GLY A 339 67.90 39.70 -10.46
C GLY A 339 68.21 41.09 -10.98
N ARG A 340 67.69 42.11 -10.29
CA ARG A 340 68.26 43.43 -9.98
C ARG A 340 67.20 44.28 -9.30
#